data_AF-A0A1F8E087-F1
#
_entry.id   AF-A0A1F8E087-F1
#
_cell.length_a   1.000
_cell.length_b   1.000
_cell.length_c   1.000
_cell.angle_alpha   90.00
_cell.angle_beta   90.00
_cell.angle_gamma   90.00
#
_symmetry.space_group_name_H-M   'P 1'
#
loop_
_entity.id
_entity.type
_entity.pdbx_description
1 polymer ?
#
loop_
_entity_poly.entity_id
_entity_poly.type
_entity_poly.pdbx_seq_one_letter_code
_entity_poly.pdbx_strand_id
1 'polypeptide(L)'
;MKPNTKLVTLHDNIKQIVNLLDELVLQPRINAIKWSRITKQTPNIKIGYPGQHLASLISGMSGERTGARGNDLVDGSEVKSCSRIDQLDKCNNCESPVARLEDNCSVCGSSDIKRNNDSKWLFSIRNRSDLELLTKKVPRVVLIIGDYPNFEKDDFSTLRFQSFEIWPSSPRQKVFSEIMTNYYEKIYLGHKKVNQSSNPAPKNFWPYQYQFYICNPIQTFSCIVKNSGSTPKITIENYIEPSIDRSKIPSILMPAEILKEEEIDVILNKIPDIILKRYLVGFTTKKQALSMSLKDKMKLFSNGVNEELRAVLPLRDTDKISTAKSSYSRRGLKLF
;
A
#
# COMPACT_ATOMS: atom_id res chain seq x y z
N MET A 1 -2.77 -19.30 9.46
CA MET A 1 -2.02 -18.34 8.61
C MET A 1 -0.59 -18.84 8.48
N LYS A 2 -0.44 -20.06 7.95
CA LYS A 2 0.81 -20.80 7.95
C LYS A 2 1.13 -21.14 6.50
N PRO A 3 2.28 -20.71 5.97
CA PRO A 3 2.71 -21.08 4.63
C PRO A 3 2.87 -22.60 4.48
N ASN A 4 2.58 -23.12 3.28
CA ASN A 4 2.85 -24.52 2.97
C ASN A 4 4.36 -24.71 2.77
N THR A 5 5.04 -25.22 3.79
CA THR A 5 6.50 -25.35 3.79
C THR A 5 7.04 -26.27 2.70
N LYS A 6 6.23 -27.18 2.13
CA LYS A 6 6.63 -28.03 1.00
C LYS A 6 6.83 -27.24 -0.29
N LEU A 7 6.21 -26.07 -0.40
CA LEU A 7 6.30 -25.19 -1.56
C LEU A 7 7.38 -24.11 -1.40
N VAL A 8 8.00 -24.02 -0.21
CA VAL A 8 9.13 -23.13 0.04
C VAL A 8 10.39 -23.80 -0.51
N THR A 9 10.75 -23.43 -1.74
CA THR A 9 11.84 -24.06 -2.51
C THR A 9 12.98 -23.10 -2.83
N LEU A 10 12.80 -21.80 -2.60
CA LEU A 10 13.86 -20.81 -2.79
C LEU A 10 14.68 -20.66 -1.49
N HIS A 11 15.98 -20.47 -1.66
CA HIS A 11 16.98 -20.44 -0.58
C HIS A 11 17.88 -19.20 -0.70
N ASP A 12 18.64 -18.86 0.35
CA ASP A 12 19.49 -17.66 0.37
C ASP A 12 18.70 -16.37 0.01
N ASN A 13 17.46 -16.32 0.50
CA ASN A 13 16.46 -15.34 0.06
C ASN A 13 16.91 -13.90 0.32
N ILE A 14 17.56 -13.62 1.46
CA ILE A 14 18.06 -12.28 1.79
C ILE A 14 19.06 -11.80 0.73
N LYS A 15 20.05 -12.62 0.37
CA LYS A 15 21.04 -12.27 -0.65
C LYS A 15 20.38 -12.10 -2.01
N GLN A 16 19.49 -13.02 -2.38
CA GLN A 16 18.76 -12.92 -3.65
C GLN A 16 17.87 -11.66 -3.72
N ILE A 17 17.25 -11.25 -2.61
CA ILE A 17 16.46 -10.01 -2.54
C ILE A 17 17.36 -8.80 -2.80
N VAL A 18 18.53 -8.75 -2.18
CA VAL A 18 19.51 -7.68 -2.39
C VAL A 18 19.93 -7.62 -3.85
N ASN A 19 20.32 -8.75 -4.45
CA ASN A 19 20.70 -8.84 -5.86
C ASN A 19 19.56 -8.41 -6.78
N LEU A 20 18.35 -8.91 -6.53
CA LEU A 20 17.17 -8.57 -7.33
C LEU A 20 16.87 -7.07 -7.30
N LEU A 21 16.91 -6.46 -6.12
CA LEU A 21 16.67 -5.02 -5.99
C LEU A 21 17.76 -4.22 -6.71
N ASP A 22 19.03 -4.62 -6.60
CA ASP A 22 20.12 -3.97 -7.32
C ASP A 22 19.94 -4.09 -8.84
N GLU A 23 19.82 -5.33 -9.34
CA GLU A 23 19.81 -5.64 -10.77
C GLU A 23 18.54 -5.19 -11.50
N LEU A 24 17.35 -5.38 -10.89
CA LEU A 24 16.06 -5.13 -11.57
C LEU A 24 15.41 -3.80 -11.20
N VAL A 25 15.92 -3.10 -10.19
CA VAL A 25 15.31 -1.85 -9.72
C VAL A 25 16.31 -0.71 -9.67
N LEU A 26 17.39 -0.86 -8.91
CA LEU A 26 18.28 0.27 -8.58
C LEU A 26 19.23 0.63 -9.73
N GLN A 27 19.92 -0.34 -10.33
CA GLN A 27 20.78 -0.07 -11.50
C GLN A 27 19.97 0.45 -12.70
N PRO A 28 18.81 -0.14 -13.05
CA PRO A 28 17.94 0.43 -14.06
C PRO A 28 17.52 1.86 -13.72
N ARG A 29 17.18 2.15 -12.46
CA ARG A 29 16.76 3.49 -12.03
C ARG A 29 17.89 4.50 -12.18
N ILE A 30 19.10 4.20 -11.76
CA ILE A 30 20.27 5.09 -11.92
C ILE A 30 20.46 5.45 -13.40
N ASN A 31 20.38 4.45 -14.28
CA ASN A 31 20.45 4.67 -15.72
C ASN A 31 19.29 5.54 -16.23
N ALA A 32 18.06 5.28 -15.78
CA ALA A 32 16.89 6.06 -16.14
C ALA A 32 16.99 7.51 -15.66
N ILE A 33 17.56 7.77 -14.48
CA ILE A 33 17.83 9.12 -13.95
C ILE A 33 18.83 9.84 -14.84
N LYS A 34 19.94 9.18 -15.21
CA LYS A 34 20.93 9.74 -16.14
C LYS A 34 20.25 10.18 -17.45
N TRP A 35 19.46 9.30 -18.06
CA TRP A 35 18.78 9.60 -19.32
C TRP A 35 17.67 10.63 -19.16
N SER A 36 16.92 10.61 -18.05
CA SER A 36 15.86 11.58 -17.73
C SER A 36 16.40 13.02 -17.72
N ARG A 37 17.61 13.23 -17.19
CA ARG A 37 18.26 14.55 -17.21
C ARG A 37 18.52 15.07 -18.63
N ILE A 38 18.85 14.16 -19.56
CA ILE A 38 19.18 14.46 -20.97
C ILE A 38 17.91 14.62 -21.81
N THR A 39 16.99 13.65 -21.73
CA THR A 39 15.83 13.52 -22.63
C THR A 39 14.58 14.17 -22.08
N LYS A 40 14.58 14.58 -20.80
CA LYS A 40 13.41 15.06 -20.06
C LYS A 40 12.26 14.05 -19.99
N GLN A 41 12.53 12.78 -20.26
CA GLN A 41 11.59 11.67 -20.02
C GLN A 41 11.57 11.29 -18.54
N THR A 42 10.49 10.64 -18.10
CA THR A 42 10.38 10.17 -16.72
C THR A 42 11.41 9.09 -16.39
N PRO A 43 12.05 9.12 -15.20
CA PRO A 43 12.90 8.03 -14.73
C PRO A 43 12.10 6.87 -14.10
N ASN A 44 10.76 6.94 -14.13
CA ASN A 44 9.90 5.96 -13.47
C ASN A 44 10.02 4.56 -14.06
N ILE A 45 10.45 3.61 -13.22
CA ILE A 45 10.50 2.20 -13.57
C ILE A 45 9.28 1.49 -12.98
N LYS A 46 8.51 0.85 -13.85
CA LYS A 46 7.35 0.06 -13.45
C LYS A 46 7.81 -1.15 -12.63
N ILE A 47 7.43 -1.20 -11.36
CA ILE A 47 7.80 -2.30 -10.45
C ILE A 47 6.90 -3.54 -10.56
N GLY A 48 6.06 -3.65 -11.60
CA GLY A 48 5.08 -4.73 -11.72
C GLY A 48 5.73 -6.12 -11.61
N TYR A 49 6.56 -6.46 -12.58
CA TYR A 49 7.30 -7.74 -12.60
C TYR A 49 8.38 -7.83 -11.51
N PRO A 50 9.23 -6.79 -11.28
CA PRO A 50 10.16 -6.83 -10.14
C PRO A 50 9.47 -7.12 -8.81
N GLY A 51 8.27 -6.60 -8.58
CA GLY A 51 7.46 -6.87 -7.39
C GLY A 51 6.98 -8.31 -7.28
N GLN A 52 6.66 -8.99 -8.40
CA GLN A 52 6.30 -10.41 -8.39
C GLN A 52 7.51 -11.31 -8.06
N HIS A 53 8.67 -11.01 -8.63
CA HIS A 53 9.90 -11.72 -8.28
C HIS A 53 10.30 -11.46 -6.83
N LEU A 54 10.18 -10.23 -6.34
CA LEU A 54 10.44 -9.89 -4.95
C LEU A 54 9.48 -10.65 -4.01
N ALA A 55 8.19 -10.76 -4.36
CA ALA A 55 7.24 -11.56 -3.60
C ALA A 55 7.63 -13.04 -3.56
N SER A 56 8.15 -13.59 -4.67
CA SER A 56 8.64 -14.97 -4.73
C SER A 56 9.79 -15.19 -3.74
N LEU A 57 10.78 -14.29 -3.72
CA LEU A 57 11.93 -14.39 -2.81
C LEU A 57 11.54 -14.18 -1.34
N ILE A 58 10.65 -13.23 -1.05
CA ILE A 58 10.19 -12.97 0.33
C ILE A 58 9.40 -14.18 0.86
N SER A 59 8.55 -14.76 0.02
CA SER A 59 7.75 -15.94 0.40
C SER A 59 8.50 -17.26 0.29
N GLY A 60 9.71 -17.26 -0.28
CA GLY A 60 10.48 -18.46 -0.58
C GLY A 60 9.84 -19.39 -1.62
N MET A 61 8.84 -18.91 -2.37
CA MET A 61 8.02 -19.72 -3.28
C MET A 61 8.17 -19.22 -4.71
N SER A 62 8.33 -20.13 -5.67
CA SER A 62 8.35 -19.77 -7.09
C SER A 62 6.98 -19.35 -7.60
N GLY A 63 6.94 -18.53 -8.64
CA GLY A 63 5.74 -18.32 -9.45
C GLY A 63 5.48 -19.45 -10.46
N GLU A 64 4.35 -19.37 -11.17
CA GLU A 64 3.91 -20.42 -12.12
C GLU A 64 4.30 -20.15 -13.59
N ARG A 65 4.95 -19.03 -13.90
CA ARG A 65 5.36 -18.62 -15.27
C ARG A 65 4.19 -18.46 -16.25
N THR A 66 3.00 -18.10 -15.77
CA THR A 66 1.75 -18.08 -16.53
C THR A 66 1.48 -16.79 -17.31
N GLY A 67 2.42 -15.82 -17.31
CA GLY A 67 2.26 -14.57 -18.05
C GLY A 67 0.96 -13.81 -17.67
N ALA A 68 0.65 -13.76 -16.38
CA ALA A 68 -0.57 -13.17 -15.80
C ALA A 68 -1.89 -13.94 -16.08
N ARG A 69 -1.83 -15.23 -16.47
CA ARG A 69 -3.00 -16.10 -16.73
C ARG A 69 -3.18 -17.25 -15.72
N GLY A 70 -2.54 -17.18 -14.55
CA GLY A 70 -2.63 -18.18 -13.49
C GLY A 70 -2.26 -17.58 -12.14
N ASN A 71 -1.80 -18.39 -11.19
CA ASN A 71 -1.46 -17.88 -9.87
C ASN A 71 -0.12 -17.14 -9.90
N ASP A 72 0.02 -16.10 -9.07
CA ASP A 72 1.28 -15.37 -8.98
C ASP A 72 2.36 -16.19 -8.27
N LEU A 73 1.98 -16.98 -7.26
CA LEU A 73 2.83 -17.94 -6.55
C LEU A 73 2.28 -19.36 -6.66
N VAL A 74 3.16 -20.37 -6.59
CA VAL A 74 2.84 -21.80 -6.73
C VAL A 74 1.86 -22.32 -5.66
N ASP A 75 1.69 -21.61 -4.54
CA ASP A 75 0.72 -21.96 -3.51
C ASP A 75 -0.70 -21.42 -3.80
N GLY A 76 -0.88 -20.67 -4.88
CA GLY A 76 -2.14 -20.00 -5.22
C GLY A 76 -2.28 -18.59 -4.65
N SER A 77 -1.24 -18.04 -4.00
CA SER A 77 -1.27 -16.66 -3.49
C SER A 77 -1.40 -15.64 -4.60
N GLU A 78 -2.10 -14.55 -4.30
CA GLU A 78 -2.23 -13.37 -5.15
C GLU A 78 -1.16 -12.34 -4.77
N VAL A 79 -0.46 -11.76 -5.75
CA VAL A 79 0.55 -10.72 -5.54
C VAL A 79 0.07 -9.41 -6.16
N LYS A 80 0.04 -8.34 -5.35
CA LYS A 80 -0.19 -6.98 -5.84
C LYS A 80 1.02 -6.10 -5.53
N SER A 81 1.56 -5.45 -6.54
CA SER A 81 2.63 -4.46 -6.38
C SER A 81 2.16 -3.06 -6.76
N CYS A 82 2.63 -2.04 -6.04
CA CYS A 82 2.44 -0.64 -6.41
C CYS A 82 3.66 0.21 -6.03
N SER A 83 3.95 1.26 -6.79
CA SER A 83 5.10 2.13 -6.52
C SER A 83 4.67 3.58 -6.46
N ARG A 84 5.29 4.33 -5.54
CA ARG A 84 5.30 5.79 -5.50
C ARG A 84 6.64 6.37 -5.95
N ILE A 85 7.62 5.50 -6.19
CA ILE A 85 8.96 5.85 -6.64
C ILE A 85 8.86 6.49 -8.03
N ASP A 86 9.52 7.63 -8.16
CA ASP A 86 9.57 8.47 -9.36
C ASP A 86 8.20 8.72 -10.00
N GLN A 87 7.13 8.78 -9.19
CA GLN A 87 5.83 9.21 -9.67
C GLN A 87 5.93 10.65 -10.21
N LEU A 88 5.31 10.90 -11.36
CA LEU A 88 5.27 12.24 -11.93
C LEU A 88 4.52 13.19 -11.02
N ASP A 89 5.12 14.34 -10.76
CA ASP A 89 4.58 15.44 -9.99
C ASP A 89 3.92 16.46 -10.92
N LYS A 90 3.33 17.52 -10.35
CA LYS A 90 2.62 18.55 -11.13
C LYS A 90 3.05 19.94 -10.67
N CYS A 91 3.41 20.81 -11.61
CA CYS A 91 3.60 22.23 -11.30
C CYS A 91 2.26 22.89 -10.95
N ASN A 92 2.19 23.62 -9.85
CA ASN A 92 0.96 24.31 -9.44
C ASN A 92 0.63 25.51 -10.33
N ASN A 93 1.63 26.18 -10.91
CA ASN A 93 1.42 27.36 -11.76
C ASN A 93 0.93 27.03 -13.17
N CYS A 94 1.56 26.04 -13.83
CA CYS A 94 1.29 25.76 -15.26
C CYS A 94 0.73 24.35 -15.51
N GLU A 95 0.50 23.56 -14.46
CA GLU A 95 -0.04 22.20 -14.53
C GLU A 95 0.77 21.18 -15.34
N SER A 96 1.99 21.53 -15.74
CA SER A 96 2.87 20.63 -16.49
C SER A 96 3.41 19.53 -15.58
N PRO A 97 3.61 18.30 -16.11
CA PRO A 97 4.27 17.24 -15.36
C PRO A 97 5.70 17.64 -14.98
N VAL A 98 6.13 17.27 -13.78
CA VAL A 98 7.49 17.51 -13.28
C VAL A 98 8.06 16.18 -12.80
N ALA A 99 9.30 15.87 -13.20
CA ALA A 99 9.94 14.64 -12.75
C ALA A 99 10.28 14.75 -11.25
N ARG A 100 10.26 13.62 -10.54
CA ARG A 100 10.50 13.59 -9.08
C ARG A 100 11.83 14.23 -8.65
N LEU A 101 12.83 14.17 -9.52
CA LEU A 101 14.18 14.69 -9.25
C LEU A 101 14.39 16.13 -9.74
N GLU A 102 13.34 16.77 -10.25
CA GLU A 102 13.38 18.18 -10.65
C GLU A 102 12.83 19.04 -9.51
N ASP A 103 13.58 20.08 -9.15
CA ASP A 103 13.16 21.09 -8.17
C ASP A 103 12.33 22.20 -8.81
N ASN A 104 12.45 22.38 -10.13
CA ASN A 104 11.79 23.44 -10.89
C ASN A 104 11.08 22.85 -12.11
N CYS A 105 9.93 23.44 -12.46
CA CYS A 105 9.19 23.10 -13.66
C CYS A 105 9.97 23.48 -14.93
N SER A 106 10.16 22.52 -15.83
CA SER A 106 10.87 22.72 -17.11
C SER A 106 10.14 23.64 -18.10
N VAL A 107 8.85 23.92 -17.87
CA VAL A 107 8.02 24.75 -18.76
C VAL A 107 7.98 26.21 -18.31
N CYS A 108 7.84 26.48 -17.01
CA CYS A 108 7.67 27.84 -16.49
C CYS A 108 8.72 28.27 -15.45
N GLY A 109 9.67 27.40 -15.08
CA GLY A 109 10.71 27.68 -14.10
C GLY A 109 10.26 27.69 -12.64
N SER A 110 8.95 27.59 -12.36
CA SER A 110 8.41 27.62 -10.99
C SER A 110 8.91 26.45 -10.15
N SER A 111 9.27 26.73 -8.89
CA SER A 111 9.57 25.74 -7.85
C SER A 111 8.35 25.30 -7.05
N ASP A 112 7.16 25.87 -7.32
CA ASP A 112 5.92 25.48 -6.66
C ASP A 112 5.37 24.19 -7.31
N ILE A 113 5.84 23.06 -6.77
CA ILE A 113 5.57 21.72 -7.28
C ILE A 113 4.70 20.94 -6.29
N LYS A 114 3.56 20.46 -6.75
CA LYS A 114 2.77 19.45 -6.05
C LYS A 114 3.41 18.08 -6.23
N ARG A 115 4.04 17.57 -5.17
CA ARG A 115 4.59 16.22 -5.10
C ARG A 115 3.47 15.20 -4.92
N ASN A 116 3.36 14.23 -5.83
CA ASN A 116 2.31 13.21 -5.79
C ASN A 116 2.75 12.00 -4.93
N ASN A 117 1.84 11.46 -4.13
CA ASN A 117 2.11 10.35 -3.21
C ASN A 117 1.00 9.27 -3.27
N ASP A 118 0.30 9.19 -4.40
CA ASP A 118 -0.89 8.38 -4.59
C ASP A 118 -0.60 7.16 -5.47
N SER A 119 -0.38 6.01 -4.82
CA SER A 119 -0.31 4.71 -5.48
C SER A 119 -1.17 3.69 -4.75
N LYS A 120 -1.66 2.69 -5.47
CA LYS A 120 -2.69 1.77 -5.00
C LYS A 120 -2.52 0.38 -5.56
N TRP A 121 -2.86 -0.62 -4.77
CA TRP A 121 -3.10 -1.97 -5.25
C TRP A 121 -4.50 -2.04 -5.86
N LEU A 122 -4.63 -2.70 -7.02
CA LEU A 122 -5.89 -2.81 -7.74
C LEU A 122 -6.40 -4.24 -7.68
N PHE A 123 -7.63 -4.41 -7.19
CA PHE A 123 -8.34 -5.69 -7.20
C PHE A 123 -9.49 -5.65 -8.20
N SER A 124 -9.37 -6.44 -9.26
CA SER A 124 -10.41 -6.57 -10.28
C SER A 124 -11.42 -7.64 -9.85
N ILE A 125 -12.64 -7.23 -9.54
CA ILE A 125 -13.74 -8.14 -9.17
C ILE A 125 -14.90 -7.84 -10.09
N ARG A 126 -15.12 -8.70 -11.10
CA ARG A 126 -16.09 -8.46 -12.18
C ARG A 126 -17.29 -9.40 -12.13
N ASN A 127 -17.20 -10.45 -11.34
CA ASN A 127 -18.26 -11.44 -11.18
C ASN A 127 -18.11 -12.11 -9.79
N ARG A 128 -19.06 -12.98 -9.45
CA ARG A 128 -19.06 -13.68 -8.17
C ARG A 128 -17.88 -14.63 -8.01
N SER A 129 -17.43 -15.27 -9.09
CA SER A 129 -16.29 -16.19 -9.08
C SER A 129 -14.99 -15.47 -8.74
N ASP A 130 -14.77 -14.25 -9.26
CA ASP A 130 -13.60 -13.42 -8.91
C ASP A 130 -13.60 -13.08 -7.41
N LEU A 131 -14.79 -12.71 -6.88
CA LEU A 131 -14.95 -12.41 -5.46
C LEU A 131 -14.64 -13.64 -4.60
N GLU A 132 -15.17 -14.81 -4.97
CA GLU A 132 -14.95 -16.05 -4.24
C GLU A 132 -13.51 -16.54 -4.34
N LEU A 133 -12.85 -16.36 -5.49
CA LEU A 133 -11.43 -16.62 -5.64
C LEU A 133 -10.64 -15.81 -4.61
N LEU A 134 -10.80 -14.49 -4.61
CA LEU A 134 -10.03 -13.59 -3.74
C LEU A 134 -10.34 -13.76 -2.24
N THR A 135 -11.59 -14.04 -1.88
CA THR A 135 -12.02 -14.07 -0.46
C THR A 135 -11.98 -15.44 0.19
N LYS A 136 -12.02 -16.53 -0.61
CA LYS A 136 -12.14 -17.91 -0.08
C LYS A 136 -11.09 -18.88 -0.59
N LYS A 137 -10.54 -18.68 -1.79
CA LYS A 137 -9.65 -19.67 -2.44
C LYS A 137 -8.18 -19.26 -2.43
N VAL A 138 -7.90 -17.96 -2.55
CA VAL A 138 -6.55 -17.42 -2.41
C VAL A 138 -6.10 -17.62 -0.95
N PRO A 139 -5.01 -18.36 -0.70
CA PRO A 139 -4.55 -18.62 0.66
C PRO A 139 -4.00 -17.34 1.32
N ARG A 140 -3.37 -16.48 0.51
CA ARG A 140 -2.69 -15.27 0.95
C ARG A 140 -2.65 -14.24 -0.18
N VAL A 141 -2.85 -12.99 0.19
CA VAL A 141 -2.59 -11.80 -0.64
C VAL A 141 -1.28 -11.19 -0.16
N VAL A 142 -0.31 -11.10 -1.06
CA VAL A 142 1.00 -10.48 -0.82
C VAL A 142 1.01 -9.09 -1.46
N LEU A 143 1.17 -8.07 -0.63
CA LEU A 143 1.15 -6.67 -1.03
C LEU A 143 2.56 -6.10 -1.01
N ILE A 144 3.08 -5.68 -2.16
CA ILE A 144 4.40 -5.08 -2.31
C ILE A 144 4.27 -3.58 -2.57
N ILE A 145 5.06 -2.78 -1.87
CA ILE A 145 5.17 -1.34 -2.12
C ILE A 145 6.62 -0.89 -2.18
N GLY A 146 6.93 -0.05 -3.18
CA GLY A 146 8.09 0.82 -3.19
C GLY A 146 7.68 2.28 -2.95
N ASP A 147 8.25 2.95 -1.95
CA ASP A 147 7.94 4.34 -1.60
C ASP A 147 9.14 5.13 -1.06
N TYR A 148 8.87 6.37 -0.66
CA TYR A 148 9.82 7.26 0.00
C TYR A 148 9.45 7.35 1.49
N PRO A 149 10.26 6.81 2.41
CA PRO A 149 9.92 6.80 3.84
C PRO A 149 9.93 8.21 4.46
N ASN A 150 10.65 9.14 3.85
CA ASN A 150 10.81 10.53 4.29
C ASN A 150 10.14 11.51 3.31
N PHE A 151 9.03 11.10 2.68
CA PHE A 151 8.36 11.90 1.65
C PHE A 151 8.04 13.33 2.09
N GLU A 152 7.53 13.52 3.31
CA GLU A 152 7.17 14.84 3.88
C GLU A 152 8.39 15.76 4.13
N LYS A 153 9.61 15.23 4.00
CA LYS A 153 10.88 15.97 4.11
C LYS A 153 11.55 16.17 2.75
N ASP A 154 10.84 15.90 1.66
CA ASP A 154 11.34 15.95 0.27
C ASP A 154 12.61 15.10 0.02
N ASP A 155 12.82 14.05 0.81
CA ASP A 155 13.93 13.11 0.58
C ASP A 155 13.52 12.03 -0.42
N PHE A 156 13.90 12.26 -1.68
CA PHE A 156 13.73 11.33 -2.80
C PHE A 156 14.98 10.50 -3.11
N SER A 157 15.99 10.58 -2.24
CA SER A 157 17.22 9.81 -2.32
C SER A 157 17.16 8.51 -1.51
N THR A 158 16.31 8.48 -0.48
CA THR A 158 16.03 7.29 0.32
C THR A 158 14.77 6.59 -0.21
N LEU A 159 14.91 5.32 -0.62
CA LEU A 159 13.77 4.48 -0.98
C LEU A 159 13.47 3.50 0.14
N ARG A 160 12.26 2.98 0.13
CA ARG A 160 11.84 1.86 0.98
C ARG A 160 11.05 0.86 0.17
N PHE A 161 11.33 -0.43 0.37
CA PHE A 161 10.54 -1.53 -0.18
C PHE A 161 9.96 -2.35 0.96
N GLN A 162 8.66 -2.62 0.91
CA GLN A 162 7.97 -3.39 1.95
C GLN A 162 7.06 -4.45 1.35
N SER A 163 6.85 -5.52 2.12
CA SER A 163 5.85 -6.55 1.85
C SER A 163 4.93 -6.74 3.04
N PHE A 164 3.64 -6.90 2.73
CA PHE A 164 2.61 -7.22 3.71
C PHE A 164 1.81 -8.44 3.26
N GLU A 165 1.38 -9.24 4.23
CA GLU A 165 0.49 -10.37 4.00
C GLU A 165 -0.89 -10.15 4.62
N ILE A 166 -1.90 -10.49 3.84
CA ILE A 166 -3.29 -10.64 4.28
C ILE A 166 -3.73 -12.06 3.93
N TRP A 167 -4.36 -12.76 4.87
CA TRP A 167 -4.86 -14.13 4.75
C TRP A 167 -6.39 -14.07 4.73
N PRO A 168 -7.04 -14.04 3.56
CA PRO A 168 -8.46 -13.71 3.43
C PRO A 168 -9.40 -14.63 4.23
N SER A 169 -9.01 -15.90 4.41
CA SER A 169 -9.76 -16.89 5.17
C SER A 169 -9.54 -16.82 6.68
N SER A 170 -8.62 -15.97 7.17
CA SER A 170 -8.33 -15.84 8.60
C SER A 170 -9.36 -14.95 9.29
N PRO A 171 -9.96 -15.38 10.44
CA PRO A 171 -10.84 -14.53 11.24
C PRO A 171 -10.19 -13.20 11.64
N ARG A 172 -8.87 -13.20 11.88
CA ARG A 172 -8.08 -12.02 12.24
C ARG A 172 -8.08 -10.96 11.14
N GLN A 173 -8.18 -11.37 9.87
CA GLN A 173 -8.05 -10.49 8.70
C GLN A 173 -9.33 -10.47 7.83
N LYS A 174 -10.45 -10.93 8.39
CA LYS A 174 -11.76 -11.04 7.72
C LYS A 174 -12.24 -9.72 7.09
N VAL A 175 -11.83 -8.59 7.66
CA VAL A 175 -12.22 -7.24 7.22
C VAL A 175 -11.82 -6.99 5.76
N PHE A 176 -10.72 -7.62 5.29
CA PHE A 176 -10.36 -7.58 3.88
C PHE A 176 -11.46 -8.15 2.98
N SER A 177 -11.96 -9.34 3.32
CA SER A 177 -13.02 -10.01 2.58
C SER A 177 -14.34 -9.23 2.64
N GLU A 178 -14.64 -8.59 3.76
CA GLU A 178 -15.80 -7.70 3.92
C GLU A 178 -15.69 -6.46 2.99
N ILE A 179 -14.51 -5.83 2.89
CA ILE A 179 -14.27 -4.70 1.98
C ILE A 179 -14.43 -5.12 0.51
N MET A 180 -13.87 -6.27 0.12
CA MET A 180 -13.97 -6.77 -1.26
C MET A 180 -15.41 -7.11 -1.63
N THR A 181 -16.16 -7.70 -0.70
CA THR A 181 -17.59 -7.99 -0.86
C THR A 181 -18.41 -6.72 -0.99
N ASN A 182 -18.20 -5.74 -0.10
CA ASN A 182 -18.90 -4.45 -0.13
C ASN A 182 -18.67 -3.70 -1.46
N TYR A 183 -17.43 -3.68 -1.95
CA TYR A 183 -17.13 -3.10 -3.25
C TYR A 183 -17.91 -3.79 -4.37
N TYR A 184 -17.91 -5.12 -4.42
CA TYR A 184 -18.62 -5.86 -5.47
C TYR A 184 -20.13 -5.57 -5.42
N GLU A 185 -20.73 -5.64 -4.24
CA GLU A 185 -22.18 -5.53 -4.07
C GLU A 185 -22.70 -4.10 -4.24
N LYS A 186 -21.98 -3.12 -3.69
CA LYS A 186 -22.43 -1.72 -3.64
C LYS A 186 -21.93 -0.90 -4.83
N ILE A 187 -20.68 -1.10 -5.24
CA ILE A 187 -20.06 -0.32 -6.32
C ILE A 187 -20.22 -1.05 -7.66
N TYR A 188 -19.65 -2.24 -7.80
CA TYR A 188 -19.61 -2.91 -9.10
C TYR A 188 -21.03 -3.23 -9.62
N LEU A 189 -21.84 -3.95 -8.82
CA LEU A 189 -23.23 -4.24 -9.18
C LEU A 189 -24.10 -2.98 -9.23
N GLY A 190 -23.83 -1.99 -8.37
CA GLY A 190 -24.52 -0.70 -8.42
C GLY A 190 -24.38 0.00 -9.77
N HIS A 191 -23.16 0.09 -10.30
CA HIS A 191 -22.90 0.64 -11.63
C HIS A 191 -23.52 -0.21 -12.75
N LYS A 192 -23.44 -1.54 -12.65
CA LYS A 192 -24.05 -2.46 -13.64
C LYS A 192 -25.58 -2.34 -13.69
N LYS A 193 -26.24 -2.14 -12.55
CA LYS A 193 -27.70 -1.89 -12.48
C LYS A 193 -28.11 -0.61 -13.20
N VAL A 194 -27.31 0.46 -13.08
CA VAL A 194 -27.57 1.74 -13.77
C VAL A 194 -27.26 1.64 -15.26
N ASN A 195 -26.16 0.97 -15.62
CA ASN A 195 -25.76 0.74 -17.00
C ASN A 195 -25.04 -0.60 -17.13
N GLN A 196 -25.70 -1.57 -17.79
CA GLN A 196 -25.18 -2.92 -17.98
C GLN A 196 -23.84 -2.96 -18.74
N SER A 197 -23.63 -2.00 -19.65
CA SER A 197 -22.39 -1.86 -20.44
C SER A 197 -21.24 -1.19 -19.67
N SER A 198 -21.51 -0.64 -18.48
CA SER A 198 -20.47 -0.01 -17.66
C SER A 198 -19.35 -0.99 -17.34
N ASN A 199 -18.11 -0.51 -17.31
CA ASN A 199 -16.95 -1.27 -16.84
C ASN A 199 -16.37 -0.55 -15.60
N PRO A 200 -16.93 -0.80 -14.40
CA PRO A 200 -16.51 -0.10 -13.20
C PRO A 200 -15.01 -0.27 -12.94
N ALA A 201 -14.36 0.79 -12.50
CA ALA A 201 -12.94 0.76 -12.18
C ALA A 201 -12.67 -0.26 -11.05
N PRO A 202 -11.53 -0.99 -11.08
CA PRO A 202 -11.17 -1.95 -10.03
C PRO A 202 -11.19 -1.35 -8.62
N LYS A 203 -11.25 -2.20 -7.59
CA LYS A 203 -11.17 -1.75 -6.20
C LYS A 203 -9.78 -1.18 -5.94
N ASN A 204 -9.73 0.12 -5.68
CA ASN A 204 -8.55 0.80 -5.18
C ASN A 204 -8.30 0.39 -3.73
N PHE A 205 -7.15 -0.21 -3.44
CA PHE A 205 -6.72 -0.54 -2.08
C PHE A 205 -5.43 0.22 -1.78
N TRP A 206 -5.54 1.26 -0.96
CA TRP A 206 -4.49 2.25 -0.76
C TRP A 206 -3.54 1.85 0.39
N PRO A 207 -2.22 1.85 0.18
CA PRO A 207 -1.23 1.65 1.23
C PRO A 207 -1.35 2.71 2.33
N TYR A 208 -1.23 2.26 3.58
CA TYR A 208 -1.26 3.10 4.79
C TYR A 208 -2.52 3.95 4.98
N GLN A 209 -3.62 3.62 4.31
CA GLN A 209 -4.92 4.22 4.63
C GLN A 209 -5.69 3.37 5.62
N TYR A 210 -6.75 3.96 6.18
CA TYR A 210 -7.64 3.32 7.15
C TYR A 210 -8.02 1.87 6.77
N GLN A 211 -8.50 1.67 5.54
CA GLN A 211 -8.89 0.34 5.04
C GLN A 211 -7.75 -0.67 5.05
N PHE A 212 -6.51 -0.24 4.81
CA PHE A 212 -5.35 -1.11 4.86
C PHE A 212 -5.08 -1.58 6.30
N TYR A 213 -5.11 -0.68 7.28
CA TYR A 213 -4.82 -1.03 8.66
C TYR A 213 -5.89 -1.90 9.32
N ILE A 214 -7.18 -1.61 9.09
CA ILE A 214 -8.27 -2.42 9.66
C ILE A 214 -8.31 -3.85 9.12
N CYS A 215 -7.64 -4.13 7.99
CA CYS A 215 -7.42 -5.49 7.48
C CYS A 215 -6.37 -6.29 8.27
N ASN A 216 -5.76 -5.69 9.30
CA ASN A 216 -4.72 -6.32 10.12
C ASN A 216 -3.52 -6.88 9.31
N PRO A 217 -2.89 -6.12 8.41
CA PRO A 217 -1.79 -6.61 7.57
C PRO A 217 -0.55 -6.93 8.41
N ILE A 218 0.16 -7.99 8.04
CA ILE A 218 1.41 -8.41 8.70
C ILE A 218 2.57 -8.02 7.80
N GLN A 219 3.50 -7.22 8.30
CA GLN A 219 4.69 -6.86 7.54
C GLN A 219 5.69 -8.02 7.57
N THR A 220 5.96 -8.60 6.41
CA THR A 220 6.90 -9.72 6.26
C THR A 220 8.27 -9.30 5.79
N PHE A 221 8.39 -8.10 5.23
CA PHE A 221 9.65 -7.56 4.76
C PHE A 221 9.64 -6.03 4.79
N SER A 222 10.78 -5.44 5.16
CA SER A 222 11.08 -4.01 4.99
C SER A 222 12.58 -3.83 4.73
N CYS A 223 12.93 -3.03 3.73
CA CYS A 223 14.30 -2.54 3.57
C CYS A 223 14.31 -1.05 3.23
N ILE A 224 15.40 -0.39 3.62
CA ILE A 224 15.74 0.99 3.27
C ILE A 224 16.89 0.96 2.28
N VAL A 225 16.79 1.80 1.25
CA VAL A 225 17.86 2.02 0.28
C VAL A 225 18.28 3.47 0.36
N LYS A 226 19.47 3.73 0.92
CA LYS A 226 20.07 5.07 0.92
C LYS A 226 20.78 5.34 -0.40
N ASN A 227 20.91 6.61 -0.78
CA ASN A 227 21.65 7.04 -1.98
C ASN A 227 21.17 6.35 -3.28
N SER A 228 19.87 6.14 -3.41
CA SER A 228 19.25 5.36 -4.48
C SER A 228 19.43 5.93 -5.90
N GLY A 229 19.90 7.18 -6.03
CA GLY A 229 20.20 7.82 -7.30
C GLY A 229 21.67 7.77 -7.70
N SER A 230 22.55 7.16 -6.89
CA SER A 230 24.00 7.13 -7.13
C SER A 230 24.62 5.78 -6.77
N THR A 231 25.03 5.58 -5.52
CA THR A 231 25.64 4.35 -5.00
C THR A 231 24.72 3.78 -3.93
N PRO A 232 23.71 2.97 -4.33
CA PRO A 232 22.67 2.55 -3.43
C PRO A 232 23.22 1.65 -2.33
N LYS A 233 22.75 1.86 -1.09
CA LYS A 233 23.03 0.97 0.04
C LYS A 233 21.73 0.43 0.61
N ILE A 234 21.52 -0.87 0.42
CA ILE A 234 20.37 -1.59 0.94
C ILE A 234 20.62 -1.98 2.40
N THR A 235 19.63 -1.79 3.27
CA THR A 235 19.61 -2.26 4.65
C THR A 235 18.25 -2.91 4.91
N ILE A 236 18.24 -4.21 5.18
CA ILE A 236 17.01 -4.93 5.55
C ILE A 236 16.73 -4.65 7.02
N GLU A 237 15.55 -4.10 7.31
CA GLU A 237 15.11 -3.77 8.66
C GLU A 237 14.25 -4.88 9.28
N ASN A 238 13.48 -5.57 8.44
CA ASN A 238 12.59 -6.64 8.86
C ASN A 238 12.53 -7.71 7.78
N TYR A 239 12.59 -8.98 8.18
CA TYR A 239 12.38 -10.14 7.34
C TYR A 239 11.81 -11.28 8.17
N ILE A 240 10.68 -11.83 7.73
CA ILE A 240 10.07 -13.00 8.34
C ILE A 240 10.32 -14.19 7.43
N GLU A 241 11.08 -15.16 7.94
CA GLU A 241 11.41 -16.40 7.22
C GLU A 241 10.15 -17.07 6.62
N PRO A 242 10.23 -17.60 5.39
CA PRO A 242 9.10 -18.17 4.65
C PRO A 242 8.30 -19.24 5.40
N SER A 243 8.98 -20.06 6.22
CA SER A 243 8.39 -21.21 6.89
C SER A 243 7.65 -20.86 8.19
N ILE A 244 7.79 -19.62 8.68
CA ILE A 244 7.26 -19.21 9.98
C ILE A 244 5.74 -19.05 9.94
N ASP A 245 5.05 -19.50 10.98
CA ASP A 245 3.61 -19.27 11.14
C ASP A 245 3.33 -17.80 11.49
N ARG A 246 2.45 -17.15 10.73
CA ARG A 246 2.11 -15.74 10.92
C ARG A 246 1.10 -15.49 12.04
N SER A 247 0.45 -16.53 12.58
CA SER A 247 -0.66 -16.41 13.54
C SER A 247 -0.32 -15.57 14.77
N LYS A 248 0.89 -15.72 15.31
CA LYS A 248 1.38 -15.01 16.51
C LYS A 248 2.15 -13.73 16.21
N ILE A 249 2.36 -13.39 14.94
CA ILE A 249 3.12 -12.20 14.55
C ILE A 249 2.16 -11.02 14.54
N PRO A 250 2.44 -9.93 15.28
CA PRO A 250 1.54 -8.77 15.32
C PRO A 250 1.43 -8.10 13.96
N SER A 251 0.26 -7.55 13.68
CA SER A 251 0.06 -6.67 12.53
C SER A 251 0.74 -5.34 12.78
N ILE A 252 1.02 -4.61 11.72
CA ILE A 252 1.55 -3.26 11.87
C ILE A 252 0.56 -2.35 12.62
N LEU A 253 1.13 -1.46 13.42
CA LEU A 253 0.40 -0.48 14.21
C LEU A 253 -0.18 0.59 13.27
N MET A 254 -1.41 0.98 13.54
CA MET A 254 -2.11 2.01 12.79
C MET A 254 -1.77 3.39 13.35
N PRO A 255 -1.25 4.33 12.54
CA PRO A 255 -1.01 5.69 12.99
C PRO A 255 -2.30 6.37 13.45
N ALA A 256 -2.26 7.14 14.53
CA ALA A 256 -3.44 7.83 15.04
C ALA A 256 -3.89 8.96 14.10
N GLU A 257 -2.94 9.51 13.34
CA GLU A 257 -3.11 10.63 12.42
C GLU A 257 -4.08 10.32 11.26
N ILE A 258 -4.30 9.04 10.98
CA ILE A 258 -5.24 8.63 9.92
C ILE A 258 -6.66 8.41 10.44
N LEU A 259 -6.87 8.45 11.76
CA LEU A 259 -8.19 8.38 12.39
C LEU A 259 -8.88 9.74 12.40
N LYS A 260 -10.21 9.70 12.30
CA LYS A 260 -11.06 10.85 12.58
C LYS A 260 -11.34 10.94 14.08
N GLU A 261 -11.76 12.11 14.54
CA GLU A 261 -12.08 12.32 15.95
C GLU A 261 -13.14 11.34 16.45
N GLU A 262 -14.19 11.11 15.67
CA GLU A 262 -15.29 10.22 16.06
C GLU A 262 -14.81 8.76 16.17
N GLU A 263 -13.82 8.37 15.37
CA GLU A 263 -13.22 7.03 15.41
C GLU A 263 -12.34 6.86 16.66
N ILE A 264 -11.59 7.90 17.04
CA ILE A 264 -10.85 7.89 18.31
C ILE A 264 -11.82 7.80 19.49
N ASP A 265 -12.92 8.56 19.46
CA ASP A 265 -13.94 8.53 20.49
C ASP A 265 -14.62 7.16 20.58
N VAL A 266 -14.81 6.46 19.45
CA VAL A 266 -15.29 5.06 19.46
C VAL A 266 -14.33 4.14 20.22
N ILE A 267 -13.01 4.28 20.01
CA ILE A 267 -12.01 3.50 20.76
C ILE A 267 -12.09 3.82 22.24
N LEU A 268 -12.04 5.12 22.60
CA LEU A 268 -12.09 5.57 23.99
C LEU A 268 -13.36 5.12 24.71
N ASN A 269 -14.51 5.09 24.02
CA ASN A 269 -15.77 4.65 24.63
C ASN A 269 -15.85 3.13 24.78
N LYS A 270 -15.53 2.37 23.71
CA LYS A 270 -15.77 0.92 23.68
C LYS A 270 -14.68 0.08 24.35
N ILE A 271 -13.44 0.54 24.39
CA ILE A 271 -12.34 -0.21 25.02
C ILE A 271 -12.34 0.05 26.53
N PRO A 272 -12.27 -0.96 27.41
CA PRO A 272 -12.15 -0.77 28.86
C PRO A 272 -10.91 0.06 29.28
N ASP A 273 -11.04 0.90 30.32
CA ASP A 273 -9.94 1.75 30.84
C ASP A 273 -8.68 0.96 31.16
N ILE A 274 -8.81 -0.27 31.67
CA ILE A 274 -7.67 -1.13 32.00
C ILE A 274 -6.85 -1.50 30.76
N ILE A 275 -7.49 -1.63 29.61
CA ILE A 275 -6.83 -1.92 28.33
C ILE A 275 -6.24 -0.63 27.77
N LEU A 276 -6.99 0.48 27.81
CA LEU A 276 -6.50 1.79 27.37
C LEU A 276 -5.22 2.21 28.12
N LYS A 277 -5.18 2.03 29.45
CA LYS A 277 -4.00 2.34 30.28
C LYS A 277 -2.72 1.60 29.87
N ARG A 278 -2.83 0.43 29.22
CA ARG A 278 -1.66 -0.35 28.77
C ARG A 278 -1.05 0.20 27.49
N TYR A 279 -1.85 0.84 26.65
CA TYR A 279 -1.44 1.21 25.29
C TYR A 279 -1.36 2.72 25.07
N LEU A 280 -2.08 3.52 25.85
CA LEU A 280 -2.14 4.96 25.69
C LEU A 280 -1.09 5.67 26.55
N VAL A 281 -0.35 6.59 25.92
CA VAL A 281 0.68 7.40 26.56
C VAL A 281 0.03 8.47 27.42
N GLY A 282 0.42 8.55 28.71
CA GLY A 282 -0.07 9.59 29.63
C GLY A 282 -1.57 9.51 29.94
N PHE A 283 -2.22 8.38 29.67
CA PHE A 283 -3.66 8.24 29.85
C PHE A 283 -4.06 8.20 31.33
N THR A 284 -5.08 8.98 31.67
CA THR A 284 -5.64 9.07 33.02
C THR A 284 -7.01 8.38 33.09
N THR A 285 -8.03 8.95 32.43
CA THR A 285 -9.42 8.45 32.41
C THR A 285 -10.08 8.70 31.06
N LYS A 286 -11.09 7.89 30.71
CA LYS A 286 -11.90 8.11 29.50
C LYS A 286 -12.50 9.51 29.43
N LYS A 287 -13.08 9.99 30.54
CA LYS A 287 -13.73 11.31 30.60
C LYS A 287 -12.76 12.43 30.25
N GLN A 288 -11.54 12.37 30.78
CA GLN A 288 -10.50 13.36 30.45
C GLN A 288 -10.07 13.22 29.00
N ALA A 289 -9.79 12.01 28.51
CA ALA A 289 -9.40 11.78 27.12
C ALA A 289 -10.44 12.26 26.10
N LEU A 290 -11.73 12.03 26.36
CA LEU A 290 -12.83 12.47 25.47
C LEU A 290 -12.97 13.99 25.40
N SER A 291 -12.59 14.71 26.47
CA SER A 291 -12.62 16.18 26.52
C SER A 291 -11.41 16.87 25.88
N MET A 292 -10.38 16.10 25.48
CA MET A 292 -9.16 16.66 24.88
C MET A 292 -9.38 17.09 23.42
N SER A 293 -8.52 17.98 22.94
CA SER A 293 -8.47 18.31 21.50
C SER A 293 -8.10 17.07 20.67
N LEU A 294 -8.50 17.03 19.39
CA LEU A 294 -8.11 15.95 18.48
C LEU A 294 -6.59 15.70 18.46
N LYS A 295 -5.79 16.78 18.43
CA LYS A 295 -4.33 16.68 18.41
C LYS A 295 -3.80 16.01 19.68
N ASP A 296 -4.37 16.34 20.84
CA ASP A 296 -3.93 15.74 22.10
C ASP A 296 -4.47 14.31 22.27
N LYS A 297 -5.69 14.03 21.77
CA LYS A 297 -6.20 12.67 21.62
C LYS A 297 -5.23 11.82 20.80
N MET A 298 -4.78 12.29 19.63
CA MET A 298 -3.81 11.59 18.79
C MET A 298 -2.48 11.32 19.51
N LYS A 299 -1.99 12.26 20.34
CA LYS A 299 -0.76 12.04 21.13
C LYS A 299 -0.89 10.89 22.13
N LEU A 300 -2.09 10.64 22.69
CA LEU A 300 -2.32 9.48 23.55
C LEU A 300 -2.00 8.18 22.80
N PHE A 301 -2.22 8.15 21.48
CA PHE A 301 -1.95 7.02 20.60
C PHE A 301 -0.62 7.16 19.84
N SER A 302 0.36 7.90 20.36
CA SER A 302 1.66 8.11 19.71
C SER A 302 2.46 6.82 19.48
N ASN A 303 2.21 5.77 20.27
CA ASN A 303 2.76 4.43 20.03
C ASN A 303 2.01 3.64 18.94
N GLY A 304 0.96 4.22 18.34
CA GLY A 304 0.10 3.60 17.36
C GLY A 304 -1.09 2.83 17.95
N VAL A 305 -2.05 2.53 17.09
CA VAL A 305 -3.30 1.82 17.37
C VAL A 305 -3.13 0.36 16.94
N ASN A 306 -3.07 -0.55 17.91
CA ASN A 306 -2.90 -1.98 17.65
C ASN A 306 -4.23 -2.66 17.24
N GLU A 307 -4.18 -3.99 17.04
CA GLU A 307 -5.34 -4.80 16.65
C GLU A 307 -6.48 -4.77 17.66
N GLU A 308 -6.17 -4.82 18.96
CA GLU A 308 -7.16 -4.82 20.04
C GLU A 308 -7.93 -3.50 20.09
N LEU A 309 -7.21 -2.37 19.95
CA LEU A 309 -7.80 -1.04 19.93
C LEU A 309 -8.63 -0.80 18.66
N ARG A 310 -8.14 -1.21 17.47
CA ARG A 310 -8.88 -0.98 16.21
C ARG A 310 -9.98 -1.98 15.93
N ALA A 311 -10.08 -3.08 16.69
CA ALA A 311 -11.13 -4.09 16.52
C ALA A 311 -12.56 -3.54 16.69
N VAL A 312 -12.71 -2.43 17.43
CA VAL A 312 -14.01 -1.79 17.66
C VAL A 312 -14.39 -0.76 16.60
N LEU A 313 -13.47 -0.45 15.68
CA LEU A 313 -13.66 0.55 14.66
C LEU A 313 -14.56 0.04 13.52
N PRO A 314 -15.49 0.85 13.01
CA PRO A 314 -16.36 0.46 11.92
C PRO A 314 -15.65 0.53 10.55
N LEU A 315 -16.21 -0.14 9.54
CA LEU A 315 -15.86 0.18 8.16
C LEU A 315 -16.31 1.60 7.83
N ARG A 316 -15.45 2.40 7.18
CA ARG A 316 -15.88 3.70 6.65
C ARG A 316 -16.85 3.48 5.48
N ASP A 317 -17.82 4.38 5.36
CA ASP A 317 -18.78 4.42 4.26
C ASP A 317 -18.14 5.02 2.98
N THR A 318 -16.99 4.47 2.59
CA THR A 318 -16.18 4.88 1.43
C THR A 318 -16.67 4.26 0.11
N ASP A 319 -17.69 3.41 0.19
CA ASP A 319 -18.24 2.65 -0.94
C ASP A 319 -19.59 3.25 -1.41
N LYS A 320 -19.69 4.59 -1.46
CA LYS A 320 -20.79 5.28 -2.14
C LYS A 320 -20.47 5.43 -3.62
N ILE A 321 -21.47 5.18 -4.47
CA ILE A 321 -21.37 5.41 -5.91
C ILE A 321 -21.09 6.90 -6.14
N SER A 322 -19.86 7.25 -6.50
CA SER A 322 -19.54 8.61 -6.93
C SER A 322 -20.05 8.80 -8.35
N THR A 323 -21.03 9.69 -8.54
CA THR A 323 -21.40 10.15 -9.88
C THR A 323 -20.32 11.10 -10.39
N ALA A 324 -19.77 10.84 -11.57
CA ALA A 324 -18.77 11.72 -12.18
C ALA A 324 -19.41 13.08 -12.46
N LYS A 325 -18.92 14.13 -11.79
CA LYS A 325 -19.18 15.51 -12.21
C LYS A 325 -18.18 15.83 -13.31
N SER A 326 -18.68 15.96 -14.54
CA SER A 326 -17.99 16.36 -15.78
C SER A 326 -17.31 15.26 -16.62
N SER A 327 -17.46 15.42 -17.93
CA SER A 327 -16.81 14.63 -18.98
C SER A 327 -15.34 15.04 -19.11
N TYR A 328 -14.46 14.05 -19.18
CA TYR A 328 -13.04 14.25 -19.45
C TYR A 328 -12.86 14.84 -20.86
N SER A 329 -12.34 16.07 -20.96
CA SER A 329 -11.85 16.63 -22.22
C SER A 329 -10.37 16.29 -22.38
N ARG A 330 -10.00 15.72 -23.52
CA ARG A 330 -8.59 15.55 -23.90
C ARG A 330 -7.96 16.96 -23.97
N ARG A 331 -6.80 17.17 -23.32
CA ARG A 331 -6.02 18.41 -23.50
C ARG A 331 -5.74 18.57 -24.99
N GLY A 332 -6.33 19.59 -25.61
CA GLY A 332 -6.05 19.98 -26.99
C GLY A 332 -4.58 20.38 -27.11
N LEU A 333 -3.92 19.93 -28.18
CA LEU A 333 -2.62 20.45 -28.59
C LEU A 333 -2.78 21.96 -28.79
N LYS A 334 -2.18 22.76 -27.90
CA LYS A 334 -1.81 24.12 -28.28
C LYS A 334 -0.63 23.95 -29.24
N LEU A 335 -0.91 24.04 -30.54
CA LEU A 335 0.11 24.25 -31.56
C LEU A 335 0.78 25.59 -31.23
N PHE A 336 2.09 25.56 -31.03
CA PHE A 336 2.94 26.75 -31.06
C PHE A 336 3.28 27.07 -32.50
#